data_AF-A0A3M5VML0-F1
#
_entry.id   AF-A0A3M5VML0-F1
#
_cell.length_a   1.000
_cell.length_b   1.000
_cell.length_c   1.000
_cell.angle_alpha   90.00
_cell.angle_beta   90.00
_cell.angle_gamma   90.00
#
_symmetry.space_group_name_H-M   'P 1'
#
loop_
_entity.id
_entity.type
_entity.pdbx_description
1 polymer ?
#
loop_
_entity_poly.entity_id
_entity_poly.type
_entity_poly.pdbx_seq_one_letter_code
_entity_poly.pdbx_strand_id
1 'polypeptide(L)'
;MMTDKNIWYLPGPFHRYEDDVKALAKKAGLRIIDANVTESRDNEAESPPKAKLKAEYAEDGAETSPAKLGVAELREWLTAQGVEFDPKAPKADLVKLIPAE
;
A
#
# COMPACT_ATOMS: atom_id res chain seq x y z
N MET A 1 -29.05 -16.90 -0.25
CA MET A 1 -28.58 -15.89 0.73
C MET A 1 -27.96 -14.79 -0.11
N MET A 2 -28.63 -13.64 -0.28
CA MET A 2 -27.98 -12.50 -0.92
C MET A 2 -26.98 -11.97 0.09
N THR A 3 -25.69 -12.17 -0.16
CA THR A 3 -24.67 -11.47 0.60
C THR A 3 -24.74 -10.03 0.12
N ASP A 4 -25.27 -9.13 0.96
CA ASP A 4 -25.33 -7.68 0.69
C ASP A 4 -23.92 -7.06 0.74
N LYS A 5 -23.05 -7.51 -0.16
CA LYS A 5 -21.67 -7.02 -0.35
C LYS A 5 -21.70 -5.64 -0.97
N ASN A 6 -22.05 -4.64 -0.17
CA ASN A 6 -22.15 -3.24 -0.58
C ASN A 6 -21.25 -2.33 0.27
N ILE A 7 -20.34 -2.89 1.06
CA ILE A 7 -19.45 -2.12 1.93
C ILE A 7 -18.12 -1.89 1.22
N TRP A 8 -17.75 -0.63 1.05
CA TRP A 8 -16.41 -0.27 0.66
C TRP A 8 -15.59 0.01 1.92
N TYR A 9 -14.75 -0.95 2.28
CA TYR A 9 -13.79 -0.77 3.37
C TYR A 9 -12.64 0.09 2.89
N LEU A 10 -12.56 1.30 3.43
CA LEU A 10 -11.54 2.26 3.06
C LEU A 10 -10.77 2.65 4.33
N PRO A 11 -9.45 2.44 4.41
CA PRO A 11 -8.70 2.81 5.59
C PRO A 11 -8.65 4.34 5.72
N GLY A 12 -9.30 4.88 6.74
CA GLY A 12 -9.17 6.27 7.09
C GLY A 12 -7.76 6.61 7.60
N PRO A 13 -7.44 7.90 7.73
CA PRO A 13 -8.33 9.05 7.58
C PRO A 13 -8.72 9.43 6.14
N PHE A 14 -10.02 9.63 5.89
CA PHE A 14 -10.55 9.93 4.54
C PHE A 14 -10.06 11.25 3.92
N HIS A 15 -9.54 12.18 4.73
CA HIS A 15 -8.93 13.42 4.24
C HIS A 15 -7.57 13.21 3.56
N ARG A 16 -6.98 12.02 3.70
CA ARG A 16 -5.73 11.63 3.05
C ARG A 16 -5.93 11.25 1.59
N TYR A 17 -7.16 11.05 1.14
CA TYR A 17 -7.47 10.73 -0.25
C TYR A 17 -7.50 11.99 -1.11
N GLU A 18 -6.95 11.88 -2.32
CA GLU A 18 -7.04 12.92 -3.35
C GLU A 18 -8.40 12.87 -4.02
N ASP A 19 -8.91 11.65 -4.25
CA ASP A 19 -10.25 11.43 -4.79
C ASP A 19 -11.34 11.63 -3.74
N ASP A 20 -12.50 12.08 -4.21
CA ASP A 20 -13.69 12.27 -3.38
C ASP A 20 -14.33 10.90 -3.06
N VAL A 21 -13.84 10.27 -2.00
CA VAL A 21 -14.25 8.90 -1.58
C VAL A 21 -15.76 8.80 -1.39
N LYS A 22 -16.42 9.85 -0.88
CA LYS A 22 -17.88 9.88 -0.73
C LYS A 22 -18.60 9.87 -2.08
N ALA A 23 -18.09 10.62 -3.06
CA ALA A 23 -18.65 10.62 -4.41
C ALA A 23 -18.45 9.27 -5.09
N LEU A 24 -17.27 8.64 -4.94
CA LEU A 24 -16.98 7.30 -5.48
C LEU A 24 -17.92 6.23 -4.90
N ALA A 25 -18.11 6.24 -3.58
CA ALA A 25 -19.02 5.32 -2.92
C ALA A 25 -20.47 5.52 -3.39
N LYS A 26 -20.94 6.78 -3.43
CA LYS A 26 -22.29 7.11 -3.91
C LYS A 26 -22.51 6.73 -5.37
N LYS A 27 -21.51 6.94 -6.24
CA LYS A 27 -21.56 6.55 -7.65
C LYS A 27 -21.65 5.03 -7.84
N ALA A 28 -20.97 4.27 -6.98
CA ALA A 28 -20.99 2.82 -6.97
C ALA A 28 -22.14 2.22 -6.15
N GLY A 29 -22.93 3.03 -5.43
CA GLY A 29 -24.00 2.56 -4.53
C GLY A 29 -23.47 1.85 -3.27
N LEU A 30 -22.23 2.13 -2.87
CA LEU A 30 -21.54 1.47 -1.76
C LEU A 30 -21.55 2.33 -0.49
N ARG A 31 -21.45 1.69 0.68
CA ARG A 31 -21.28 2.35 1.98
C ARG A 31 -19.82 2.32 2.39
N ILE A 32 -19.25 3.49 2.71
CA ILE A 32 -17.86 3.56 3.19
C ILE A 32 -17.84 3.15 4.66
N ILE A 33 -17.01 2.17 4.99
CA ILE A 33 -16.69 1.80 6.37
C ILE A 33 -15.19 1.92 6.56
N ASP A 34 -14.77 2.46 7.71
CA ASP A 34 -13.35 2.57 8.00
C ASP A 34 -12.75 1.17 8.20
N ALA A 35 -11.72 0.87 7.41
CA ALA A 35 -11.09 -0.44 7.42
C ALA A 35 -10.19 -0.70 8.65
N ASN A 36 -9.87 0.32 9.45
CA ASN A 36 -9.03 0.20 10.64
C ASN A 36 -9.85 -0.15 11.90
N VAL A 37 -11.13 0.24 11.93
CA VAL A 37 -12.04 -0.03 13.07
C VAL A 37 -12.90 -1.27 12.87
N THR A 38 -12.78 -1.94 11.73
CA THR A 38 -13.59 -3.12 11.39
C THR A 38 -12.76 -4.40 11.56
N GLU A 39 -13.26 -5.30 12.40
CA GLU A 39 -12.59 -6.57 12.70
C GLU A 39 -12.78 -7.60 11.57
N SER A 40 -13.83 -7.45 10.76
CA SER A 40 -14.18 -8.36 9.66
C SER A 40 -14.61 -7.58 8.40
N ARG A 41 -14.23 -8.10 7.23
CA ARG A 41 -14.56 -7.55 5.90
C ARG A 41 -15.56 -8.39 5.12
N ASP A 42 -16.39 -9.16 5.82
CA ASP A 42 -17.31 -10.14 5.21
C ASP A 42 -18.34 -9.51 4.23
N ASN A 43 -18.65 -8.22 4.43
CA ASN A 43 -19.58 -7.46 3.58
C ASN A 43 -18.87 -6.63 2.49
N GLU A 44 -17.58 -6.87 2.25
CA GLU A 44 -16.80 -6.10 1.28
C GLU A 44 -17.41 -6.21 -0.10
N ALA A 45 -17.63 -5.05 -0.71
CA ALA A 45 -18.11 -4.94 -2.07
C ALA A 45 -17.21 -5.75 -2.98
N GLU A 46 -17.82 -6.55 -3.85
CA GLU A 46 -17.06 -7.42 -4.76
C GLU A 46 -16.20 -6.61 -5.74
N SER A 47 -16.60 -5.37 -6.03
CA SER A 47 -15.83 -4.43 -6.84
C SER A 47 -15.85 -3.03 -6.20
N PRO A 48 -15.00 -2.77 -5.19
CA PRO A 48 -14.90 -1.47 -4.58
C PRO A 48 -14.08 -0.53 -5.49
N PRO A 49 -14.46 0.75 -5.59
CA PRO A 49 -13.67 1.73 -6.34
C PRO A 49 -12.29 1.90 -5.67
N LYS A 50 -11.25 2.09 -6.49
CA LYS A 50 -9.92 2.43 -5.99
C LYS A 50 -9.83 3.94 -5.80
N ALA A 51 -9.73 4.40 -4.56
CA ALA A 51 -9.44 5.80 -4.26
C ALA A 51 -7.93 6.01 -4.19
N LYS A 52 -7.42 7.06 -4.84
CA LYS A 52 -6.01 7.41 -4.72
C LYS A 52 -5.79 8.21 -3.44
N LEU A 53 -4.82 7.76 -2.66
CA LEU A 53 -4.28 8.53 -1.54
C LEU A 53 -3.44 9.67 -2.11
N LYS A 54 -3.47 10.83 -1.45
CA LYS A 54 -2.48 11.90 -1.66
C LYS A 54 -1.09 11.29 -1.53
N ALA A 55 -0.17 11.67 -2.41
CA ALA A 55 1.18 11.10 -2.45
C ALA A 55 1.93 11.15 -1.10
N GLU A 56 1.59 12.11 -0.24
CA GLU A 56 2.14 12.25 1.12
C GLU A 56 1.63 11.18 2.13
N TYR A 57 0.54 10.50 1.79
CA TYR A 57 -0.15 9.51 2.62
C TYR A 57 -0.41 8.18 1.91
N ALA A 58 -0.01 8.07 0.64
CA ALA A 58 0.08 6.79 -0.04
C ALA A 58 1.18 6.00 0.65
N GLU A 59 0.83 5.30 1.73
CA GLU A 59 1.69 4.24 2.25
C GLU A 59 1.95 3.31 1.08
N ASP A 60 3.23 3.15 0.78
CA ASP A 60 3.86 2.51 -0.37
C ASP A 60 3.17 1.17 -0.68
N GLY A 61 2.09 1.25 -1.44
CA GLY A 61 1.30 0.12 -1.89
C GLY A 61 2.04 -0.56 -3.03
N ALA A 62 2.97 -1.44 -2.65
CA ALA A 62 3.55 -2.47 -3.50
C ALA A 62 4.43 -1.98 -4.67
N GLU A 63 5.48 -1.22 -4.37
CA GLU A 63 6.70 -1.35 -5.16
C GLU A 63 7.71 -2.18 -4.35
N THR A 64 7.68 -3.50 -4.53
CA THR A 64 8.70 -4.44 -4.01
C THR A 64 10.04 -4.24 -4.73
N SER A 65 10.48 -2.99 -4.86
CA SER A 65 11.75 -2.63 -5.44
C SER A 65 12.78 -2.54 -4.33
N PRO A 66 13.92 -3.25 -4.42
CA PRO A 66 15.00 -3.14 -3.44
C PRO A 66 15.48 -1.70 -3.25
N ALA A 67 15.30 -0.82 -4.24
CA ALA A 67 15.65 0.60 -4.15
C ALA A 67 14.79 1.38 -3.13
N LYS A 68 13.56 0.93 -2.87
CA LYS A 68 12.61 1.55 -1.95
C LYS A 68 12.79 1.03 -0.52
N LEU A 69 13.29 -0.20 -0.35
CA LEU A 69 13.49 -0.87 0.95
C LEU A 69 14.32 -0.03 1.95
N GLY A 70 14.11 -0.27 3.24
CA GLY A 70 14.95 0.28 4.31
C GLY A 70 16.40 -0.21 4.20
N VAL A 71 17.35 0.49 4.85
CA VAL A 71 18.78 0.09 4.83
C VAL A 71 18.98 -1.33 5.36
N ALA A 72 18.21 -1.76 6.36
CA ALA A 72 18.27 -3.11 6.91
C ALA A 72 17.84 -4.16 5.87
N GLU A 73 16.66 -3.97 5.25
CA GLU A 73 16.14 -4.88 4.21
C GLU A 73 17.00 -4.89 2.94
N LEU A 74 17.56 -3.75 2.53
CA LEU A 74 18.50 -3.67 1.40
C LEU A 74 19.71 -4.56 1.60
N ARG A 75 20.24 -4.60 2.82
CA ARG A 75 21.39 -5.44 3.18
C ARG A 75 21.03 -6.91 3.12
N GLU A 76 19.91 -7.29 3.72
CA GLU A 76 19.43 -8.67 3.66
C GLU A 76 19.17 -9.12 2.22
N TRP A 77 18.59 -8.26 1.40
CA TRP A 77 18.33 -8.53 -0.01
C TRP A 77 19.63 -8.67 -0.82
N LEU A 78 20.58 -7.74 -0.67
CA LEU A 78 21.89 -7.84 -1.34
C LEU A 78 22.66 -9.08 -0.89
N THR A 79 22.64 -9.43 0.41
CA THR A 79 23.25 -10.67 0.91
C THR A 79 22.56 -11.90 0.32
N ALA A 80 21.24 -11.90 0.19
CA ALA A 80 20.49 -12.97 -0.45
C ALA A 80 20.80 -13.11 -1.95
N GLN A 81 21.13 -11.99 -2.62
CA GLN A 81 21.65 -11.98 -4.00
C GLN A 81 23.12 -12.37 -4.10
N GLY A 82 23.81 -12.62 -2.98
CA GLY A 82 25.25 -12.90 -2.95
C GLY A 82 26.11 -11.66 -3.27
N VAL A 83 25.56 -10.46 -3.14
CA VAL A 83 26.28 -9.20 -3.33
C VAL A 83 26.92 -8.80 -2.01
N GLU A 84 28.25 -8.73 -1.98
CA GLU A 84 29.00 -8.13 -0.87
C GLU A 84 28.84 -6.61 -0.89
N PHE A 85 28.49 -6.05 0.26
CA PHE A 85 28.40 -4.61 0.49
C PHE A 85 29.00 -4.26 1.84
N ASP A 86 29.38 -2.99 2.00
CA ASP A 86 29.96 -2.53 3.25
C ASP A 86 28.87 -2.39 4.35
N PRO A 87 29.03 -2.95 5.55
CA PRO A 87 28.05 -2.83 6.63
C PRO A 87 27.90 -1.40 7.17
N LYS A 88 28.80 -0.48 6.76
CA LYS A 88 28.68 0.96 7.01
C LYS A 88 28.28 1.75 5.77
N ALA A 89 28.02 1.07 4.63
CA ALA A 89 27.55 1.72 3.42
C ALA A 89 26.22 2.46 3.68
N PRO A 90 26.10 3.72 3.22
CA PRO A 90 24.83 4.45 3.27
C PRO A 90 23.83 3.84 2.28
N LYS A 91 22.53 4.11 2.49
CA LYS A 91 21.44 3.64 1.59
C LYS A 91 21.76 3.91 0.12
N ALA A 92 22.28 5.10 -0.18
CA ALA A 92 22.60 5.50 -1.55
C ALA A 92 23.63 4.57 -2.24
N ASP A 93 24.54 3.97 -1.49
CA ASP A 93 25.54 3.05 -2.04
C ASP A 93 24.96 1.64 -2.19
N LEU A 94 24.20 1.17 -1.18
CA LEU A 94 23.47 -0.10 -1.25
C LEU A 94 22.51 -0.14 -2.44
N VAL A 95 21.83 0.98 -2.73
CA VAL A 95 20.92 1.08 -3.89
C VAL A 95 21.67 0.99 -5.22
N LYS A 96 22.92 1.46 -5.30
CA LYS A 96 23.75 1.33 -6.51
C LYS A 96 24.26 -0.10 -6.74
N LEU A 97 24.29 -0.90 -5.68
CA LEU A 97 24.69 -2.31 -5.74
C LEU A 97 23.54 -3.24 -6.13
N ILE A 98 22.31 -2.71 -6.21
CA ILE A 98 21.17 -3.48 -6.71
C ILE A 98 21.43 -3.80 -8.19
N PRO A 99 21.55 -5.08 -8.59
CA PRO A 99 21.52 -5.45 -9.99
C PRO A 99 20.15 -5.07 -10.55
N ALA A 100 20.12 -4.13 -11.49
CA ALA A 100 18.97 -3.95 -12.34
C ALA A 100 18.89 -5.19 -13.23
N GLU A 101 17.85 -6.01 -13.03
CA GLU A 101 17.55 -7.19 -13.86
C GLU A 101 17.42 -6.81 -15.35
#